data_AF-A0A8R1IW77-F1
#
_entry.id   AF-A0A8R1IW77-F1
#
_cell.length_a   1.000
_cell.length_b   1.000
_cell.length_c   1.000
_cell.angle_alpha   90.00
_cell.angle_beta   90.00
_cell.angle_gamma   90.00
#
_symmetry.space_group_name_H-M   'P 1'
#
loop_
_entity.id
_entity.type
_entity.pdbx_description
1 polymer ?
#
loop_
_entity_poly.entity_id
_entity_poly.type
_entity_poly.pdbx_seq_one_letter_code
_entity_poly.pdbx_strand_id
1 'polypeptide(L)' 'MSRLPAPYGDCVPDGKTSDYIYSSYEYSVEGCYRSCFQQLVLKECRCGDPRFPVPENARHCDAADPVAS' A
#
# COMPACT_ATOMS: atom_id res chain seq x y z
N MET A 1 2.48 -13.11 21.74
CA MET A 1 1.81 -11.94 22.37
C MET A 1 0.95 -11.27 21.32
N SER A 2 -0.36 -11.23 21.51
CA SER A 2 -1.30 -10.45 20.71
C SER A 2 -1.66 -9.17 21.48
N ARG A 3 -1.73 -8.03 20.80
CA ARG A 3 -2.24 -6.79 21.40
C ARG A 3 -3.74 -6.92 21.61
N LEU A 4 -4.24 -6.39 22.72
CA LEU A 4 -5.67 -6.26 22.94
C LEU A 4 -6.22 -5.18 21.99
N PRO A 5 -7.36 -5.42 21.32
CA PRO A 5 -8.03 -4.42 20.50
C PRO A 5 -8.65 -3.33 21.38
N ALA A 6 -9.42 -2.41 20.77
CA ALA A 6 -10.05 -1.30 21.47
C ALA A 6 -10.86 -1.81 22.68
N PRO A 7 -10.77 -1.13 23.85
CA PRO A 7 -10.19 0.19 24.08
C PRO A 7 -8.67 0.22 24.37
N TYR A 8 -8.00 -0.92 24.42
CA TYR A 8 -6.60 -1.01 24.85
C TYR A 8 -5.59 -0.77 23.71
N GLY A 9 -6.06 -0.80 22.46
CA GLY A 9 -5.28 -0.50 21.28
C GLY A 9 -6.17 -0.24 20.07
N ASP A 10 -5.76 0.70 19.22
CA ASP A 10 -6.44 0.98 17.95
C ASP A 10 -5.87 0.08 16.85
N CYS A 11 -6.17 -1.22 16.94
CA CYS A 11 -5.73 -2.22 15.98
C CYS A 11 -6.88 -2.55 15.03
N VAL A 12 -6.59 -2.57 13.72
CA VAL A 12 -7.53 -3.06 12.71
C VAL A 12 -7.62 -4.59 12.83
N PRO A 13 -8.78 -5.19 13.15
CA PRO A 13 -8.89 -6.61 13.53
C PRO A 13 -8.39 -7.61 12.48
N ASP A 14 -8.55 -7.27 11.19
CA ASP A 14 -8.06 -8.08 10.05
C ASP A 14 -6.89 -7.42 9.30
N GLY A 15 -6.54 -6.18 9.67
CA GLY A 15 -5.44 -5.40 9.10
C GLY A 15 -5.56 -5.00 7.63
N LYS A 16 -6.17 -5.83 6.78
CA LYS A 16 -6.26 -5.64 5.33
C LYS A 16 -7.54 -4.88 4.97
N THR A 17 -7.40 -3.63 4.55
CA THR A 17 -8.47 -2.90 3.84
C THR A 17 -8.50 -3.34 2.37
N SER A 18 -9.54 -2.97 1.62
CA SER A 18 -9.59 -3.19 0.16
C SER A 18 -8.41 -2.56 -0.59
N ASP A 19 -7.79 -1.57 0.05
CA ASP A 19 -6.72 -0.72 -0.42
C ASP A 19 -5.31 -1.29 -0.15
N TYR A 20 -5.23 -2.42 0.53
CA TYR A 20 -3.97 -3.08 0.87
C TYR A 20 -3.39 -3.81 -0.34
N ILE A 21 -2.24 -3.35 -0.83
CA ILE A 21 -1.64 -3.84 -2.09
C ILE A 21 -0.97 -5.21 -1.96
N TYR A 22 -0.85 -5.74 -0.73
CA TYR A 22 -0.28 -7.05 -0.43
C TYR A 22 -1.36 -8.05 -0.03
N SER A 23 -2.45 -8.15 -0.80
CA SER A 23 -3.64 -8.95 -0.48
C SER A 23 -3.32 -10.41 -0.12
N SER A 24 -2.34 -11.02 -0.78
CA SER A 24 -1.88 -12.40 -0.54
C SER A 24 -0.98 -12.58 0.70
N TYR A 25 -0.64 -11.51 1.41
CA TYR A 25 0.25 -11.52 2.57
C TYR A 25 -0.48 -11.05 3.82
N GLU A 26 0.00 -11.48 4.98
CA GLU A 26 -0.50 -10.99 6.27
C GLU A 26 -0.32 -9.47 6.40
N TYR A 27 -1.22 -8.86 7.16
CA TYR A 27 -1.12 -7.43 7.42
C TYR A 27 0.13 -7.12 8.25
N SER A 28 0.84 -6.08 7.85
CA SER A 28 1.94 -5.51 8.62
C SER A 28 1.88 -3.99 8.58
N VAL A 29 2.48 -3.36 9.58
CA VAL A 29 2.59 -1.89 9.65
C VAL A 29 3.35 -1.33 8.44
N GLU A 30 4.43 -2.01 8.01
CA GLU A 30 5.16 -1.65 6.80
C GLU A 30 4.32 -1.80 5.53
N GLY A 31 3.54 -2.88 5.42
CA GLY A 31 2.60 -3.09 4.33
C GLY A 31 1.55 -1.97 4.27
N CYS A 32 1.07 -1.51 5.42
CA CYS A 32 0.12 -0.39 5.52
C CYS A 32 0.73 0.91 4.99
N TYR A 33 1.94 1.27 5.45
CA TYR A 33 2.63 2.48 4.97
C TYR A 33 2.88 2.45 3.46
N ARG A 34 3.34 1.30 2.94
CA ARG A 34 3.59 1.11 1.50
C ARG A 34 2.29 1.15 0.68
N SER A 35 1.21 0.58 1.20
CA SER A 35 -0.11 0.66 0.57
C SER A 35 -0.61 2.09 0.52
N CYS A 36 -0.56 2.83 1.64
CA CYS A 36 -0.95 4.24 1.71
C CYS A 36 -0.16 5.11 0.74
N PHE A 37 1.17 4.94 0.70
CA PHE A 37 2.02 5.61 -0.28
C PHE A 37 1.60 5.27 -1.72
N GLN A 38 1.41 4.00 -2.03
CA GLN A 38 1.03 3.58 -3.38
C GLN A 38 -0.33 4.13 -3.82
N GLN A 39 -1.29 4.25 -2.89
CA GLN A 39 -2.58 4.89 -3.18
C GLN A 39 -2.43 6.36 -3.55
N LEU A 40 -1.57 7.09 -2.84
CA LEU A 40 -1.28 8.49 -3.16
C LEU A 40 -0.62 8.62 -4.54
N VAL A 41 0.35 7.76 -4.85
CA VAL A 41 1.03 7.76 -6.16
C VAL A 41 0.04 7.45 -7.29
N LEU A 42 -0.81 6.43 -7.11
CA LEU A 42 -1.86 6.08 -8.08
C LEU A 42 -2.83 7.24 -8.32
N LYS A 43 -3.21 7.97 -7.26
CA LYS A 43 -4.14 9.10 -7.33
C LYS A 43 -3.53 10.30 -8.04
N GLU A 44 -2.33 10.70 -7.65
CA GLU A 44 -1.70 11.94 -8.11
C GLU A 44 -1.00 11.75 -9.47
N CYS A 45 -0.27 10.64 -9.65
CA CYS A 45 0.56 10.40 -10.84
C CYS A 45 -0.13 9.52 -11.90
N ARG A 46 -1.24 8.86 -11.57
CA ARG A 46 -2.00 7.94 -12.47
C ARG A 46 -1.19 6.73 -12.96
N CYS A 47 -0.14 6.37 -12.22
CA CYS A 47 0.65 5.17 -12.32
C CYS A 47 1.10 4.78 -10.90
N GLY A 48 1.56 3.55 -10.67
CA GLY A 48 2.07 3.12 -9.36
C GLY A 48 3.59 3.03 -9.31
N ASP A 49 4.19 3.22 -8.13
CA ASP A 49 5.63 3.06 -7.95
C ASP A 49 6.06 1.62 -8.32
N PRO A 50 7.06 1.44 -9.21
CA PRO A 50 7.52 0.14 -9.69
C PRO A 50 8.08 -0.78 -8.61
N ARG A 51 8.42 -0.26 -7.43
CA ARG A 51 8.95 -1.05 -6.31
C ARG A 51 7.86 -1.78 -5.53
N PHE A 52 6.59 -1.46 -5.78
CA PHE A 52 5.45 -2.01 -5.06
C PHE A 52 4.44 -2.66 -6.02
N PRO A 53 3.62 -3.62 -5.54
CA PRO A 53 2.50 -4.13 -6.32
C PRO A 53 1.56 -3.00 -6.75
N VAL A 54 0.90 -3.19 -7.88
CA VAL A 54 -0.17 -2.31 -8.37
C VAL A 54 -1.43 -3.14 -8.59
N PRO A 55 -2.62 -2.55 -8.39
CA PRO A 55 -3.89 -3.18 -8.76
C PRO A 55 -3.92 -3.58 -10.24
N GLU A 56 -4.70 -4.60 -10.60
CA GLU A 56 -4.75 -5.15 -11.97
C GLU A 56 -5.10 -4.12 -13.06
N ASN A 57 -5.84 -3.07 -12.69
CA ASN A 57 -6.24 -1.98 -13.58
C ASN A 57 -5.25 -0.80 -13.62
N ALA A 58 -4.11 -0.91 -12.94
CA ALA A 58 -3.10 0.13 -12.87
C ALA A 58 -1.77 -0.35 -13.48
N ARG A 59 -1.02 0.61 -14.02
CA ARG A 59 0.31 0.38 -14.59
C ARG A 59 1.39 0.96 -13.68
N HIS A 60 2.58 0.38 -13.72
CA HIS A 60 3.74 0.98 -13.09
C HIS A 60 4.18 2.27 -13.80
N CYS A 61 4.70 3.22 -13.03
CA CYS A 61 5.38 4.39 -13.54
C CYS A 61 6.69 3.99 -14.22
N ASP A 62 7.09 4.74 -15.25
CA ASP A 62 8.42 4.60 -15.82
C ASP A 62 9.42 5.33 -14.93
N ALA A 63 10.26 4.57 -14.23
CA ALA A 63 11.30 5.13 -13.36
C ALA A 63 12.53 5.62 -14.14
N ALA A 64 12.64 5.26 -15.42
CA ALA A 64 13.76 5.63 -16.27
C ALA A 64 13.42 6.82 -17.19
N ASP A 65 12.35 7.57 -16.89
CA ASP A 65 11.98 8.73 -17.69
C ASP A 65 13.10 9.78 -17.65
N PRO A 66 13.77 10.06 -18.78
CA PRO A 66 14.88 11.00 -18.84
C PRO A 66 14.47 12.45 -18.58
N VAL A 67 13.16 12.75 -18.54
CA VAL A 67 12.61 14.07 -18.23
C VAL A 67 12.40 14.26 -16.72
N ALA A 68 12.27 13.17 -15.96
CA ALA A 68 12.01 13.18 -14.52
C ALA A 68 13.28 13.07 -13.64
N SER A 69 14.47 13.08 -14.25
CA SER A 69 15.78 12.92 -13.61
C SER A 69 16.41 14.24 -13.15
#